data_AF-A0A094RVD3-F1
#
_entry.id   AF-A0A094RVD3-F1
#
_cell.length_a   1.000
_cell.length_b   1.000
_cell.length_c   1.000
_cell.angle_alpha   90.00
_cell.angle_beta   90.00
_cell.angle_gamma   90.00
#
_symmetry.space_group_name_H-M   'P 1'
#
loop_
_entity.id
_entity.type
_entity.pdbx_description
1 polymer ?
#
loop_
_entity_poly.entity_id
_entity_poly.type
_entity_poly.pdbx_seq_one_letter_code
_entity_poly.pdbx_strand_id
1 'polypeptide(L)'
;MINKELRHIGQHLGYDIKFPIAMSLTLHLVGWGVISPFITIWWARRLGFKRYRIILPVQLLLGFWIFTVIAEESNTNSVSGEGWLLRLAIFALGFYVVVRDLRYLSQQDSPADKQNKLKVLNIKQKRREKKFGDLVNAEFEPFTEWKDVNAFFVKILGSVKDRKFLIDLETDKIKGIFFQGYSEPDSAKTIEAAADLSVVPKLTDEQKLNMTLIGWELPSQGLPNFIMFLDLEESDDEAIAQVLSRTLKDGYGIELKSISSASIKLKG
;
A
#
# COMPACT_ATOMS: atom_id res chain seq x y z
N MET A 1 3.22 -22.26 -13.37
CA MET A 1 2.10 -22.18 -12.41
C MET A 1 2.57 -21.96 -10.97
N ILE A 2 3.56 -22.74 -10.48
CA ILE A 2 4.16 -22.67 -9.12
C ILE A 2 4.56 -21.24 -8.67
N ASN A 3 4.95 -20.36 -9.60
CA ASN A 3 5.50 -19.04 -9.30
C ASN A 3 4.46 -17.97 -8.86
N LYS A 4 3.16 -18.18 -9.16
CA LYS A 4 2.07 -17.28 -8.73
C LYS A 4 1.57 -17.62 -7.33
N GLU A 5 1.40 -18.91 -7.02
CA GLU A 5 0.94 -19.38 -5.71
C GLU A 5 1.95 -19.06 -4.59
N LEU A 6 3.25 -19.28 -4.82
CA LEU A 6 4.29 -18.91 -3.85
C LEU A 6 4.35 -17.40 -3.58
N ARG A 7 3.97 -16.57 -4.57
CA ARG A 7 3.95 -15.11 -4.42
C ARG A 7 2.77 -14.67 -3.54
N HIS A 8 1.61 -15.32 -3.70
CA HIS A 8 0.42 -15.09 -2.88
C HIS A 8 0.63 -15.55 -1.42
N ILE A 9 1.22 -16.73 -1.22
CA ILE A 9 1.57 -17.24 0.12
C ILE A 9 2.59 -16.31 0.81
N GLY A 10 3.59 -15.84 0.05
CA GLY A 10 4.60 -14.92 0.55
C GLY A 10 4.08 -13.52 0.92
N GLN A 11 2.93 -13.08 0.40
CA GLN A 11 2.37 -11.76 0.73
C GLN A 11 1.66 -11.73 2.09
N HIS A 12 1.11 -12.86 2.56
CA HIS A 12 0.35 -12.93 3.81
C HIS A 12 1.16 -13.33 5.05
N LEU A 13 2.40 -13.79 4.87
CA LEU A 13 3.28 -14.12 6.00
C LEU A 13 3.83 -12.83 6.64
N GLY A 14 3.92 -12.80 7.97
CA GLY A 14 4.61 -11.72 8.68
C GLY A 14 6.11 -11.71 8.36
N TYR A 15 6.76 -10.55 8.52
CA TYR A 15 8.22 -10.40 8.37
C TYR A 15 8.97 -11.47 9.18
N ASP A 16 8.46 -11.72 10.37
CA ASP A 16 9.02 -12.59 11.39
C ASP A 16 9.05 -14.04 10.90
N ILE A 17 8.10 -14.48 10.08
CA ILE A 17 8.03 -15.84 9.52
C ILE A 17 8.86 -15.98 8.23
N LYS A 18 8.90 -14.93 7.39
CA LYS A 18 9.64 -14.98 6.12
C LYS A 18 11.17 -15.01 6.33
N PHE A 19 11.66 -14.40 7.42
CA PHE A 19 13.07 -14.25 7.74
C PHE A 19 13.80 -15.61 7.97
N PRO A 20 13.32 -16.51 8.87
CA PRO A 20 13.96 -17.81 9.08
C PRO A 20 13.91 -18.72 7.84
N ILE A 21 12.82 -18.67 7.07
CA ILE A 21 12.66 -19.47 5.85
C ILE A 21 13.68 -19.04 4.80
N ALA A 22 13.80 -17.72 4.56
CA ALA A 22 14.79 -17.18 3.64
C ALA A 22 16.21 -17.54 4.08
N MET A 23 16.49 -17.49 5.39
CA MET A 23 17.82 -17.79 5.94
C MET A 23 18.17 -19.28 5.93
N SER A 24 17.19 -20.16 6.21
CA SER A 24 17.33 -21.60 6.05
C SER A 24 17.62 -22.00 4.61
N LEU A 25 16.87 -21.42 3.65
CA LEU A 25 17.06 -21.64 2.22
C LEU A 25 18.43 -21.14 1.75
N THR A 26 18.85 -19.97 2.24
CA THR A 26 20.18 -19.39 1.98
C THR A 26 21.29 -20.33 2.44
N LEU A 27 21.24 -20.78 3.69
CA LEU A 27 22.25 -21.67 4.28
C LEU A 27 22.29 -23.04 3.60
N HIS A 28 21.12 -23.60 3.25
CA HIS A 28 21.03 -24.84 2.48
C HIS A 28 21.65 -24.68 1.10
N LEU A 29 21.33 -23.60 0.38
CA LEU A 29 21.85 -23.38 -0.96
C LEU A 29 23.36 -23.10 -0.94
N VAL A 30 23.88 -22.35 0.05
CA VAL A 30 25.32 -22.10 0.22
C VAL A 30 26.10 -23.41 0.40
N GLY A 31 25.51 -24.43 1.04
CA GLY A 31 26.10 -25.76 1.17
C GLY A 31 26.29 -26.53 -0.15
N TRP A 32 25.54 -26.17 -1.21
CA TRP A 32 25.55 -26.90 -2.49
C TRP A 32 26.49 -26.32 -3.55
N GLY A 33 27.14 -25.18 -3.29
CA GLY A 33 28.17 -24.63 -4.15
C GLY A 33 27.66 -24.03 -5.47
N VAL A 34 28.17 -22.84 -5.78
CA VAL A 34 28.18 -22.17 -7.10
C VAL A 34 26.89 -21.47 -7.56
N ILE A 35 25.67 -21.97 -7.36
CA ILE A 35 24.44 -21.28 -7.89
C ILE A 35 23.71 -20.42 -6.82
N SER A 36 24.01 -20.68 -5.55
CA SER A 36 23.34 -20.11 -4.37
C SER A 36 23.30 -18.59 -4.19
N PRO A 37 24.37 -17.82 -4.46
CA PRO A 37 24.43 -16.40 -4.12
C PRO A 37 23.33 -15.60 -4.84
N PHE A 38 23.16 -15.90 -6.12
CA PHE A 38 22.26 -15.18 -7.01
C PHE A 38 20.80 -15.54 -6.76
N ILE A 39 20.49 -16.82 -6.52
CA ILE A 39 19.13 -17.27 -6.17
C ILE A 39 18.71 -16.64 -4.83
N THR A 40 19.63 -16.57 -3.88
CA THR A 40 19.35 -15.99 -2.57
C THR A 40 19.13 -14.48 -2.64
N ILE A 41 20.00 -13.75 -3.34
CA ILE A 41 19.82 -12.31 -3.58
C ILE A 41 18.52 -12.04 -4.33
N TRP A 42 18.16 -12.89 -5.29
CA TRP A 42 16.92 -12.81 -6.06
C TRP A 42 15.68 -13.01 -5.18
N TRP A 43 15.67 -14.03 -4.31
CA TRP A 43 14.59 -14.26 -3.35
C TRP A 43 14.50 -13.16 -2.29
N ALA A 44 15.63 -12.69 -1.74
CA ALA A 44 15.66 -11.62 -0.76
C ALA A 44 15.08 -10.30 -1.31
N ARG A 45 15.37 -9.98 -2.58
CA ARG A 45 14.75 -8.85 -3.29
C ARG A 45 13.25 -9.04 -3.44
N ARG A 46 12.81 -10.23 -3.84
CA ARG A 46 11.39 -10.53 -4.11
C ARG A 46 10.53 -10.55 -2.85
N LEU A 47 11.13 -10.84 -1.69
CA LEU A 47 10.46 -10.83 -0.40
C LEU A 47 10.54 -9.48 0.35
N GLY A 48 11.13 -8.45 -0.26
CA GLY A 48 11.09 -7.06 0.25
C GLY A 48 12.11 -6.73 1.35
N PHE A 49 13.15 -7.54 1.51
CA PHE A 49 14.07 -7.42 2.64
C PHE A 49 15.18 -6.36 2.43
N LYS A 50 14.92 -5.11 2.86
CA LYS A 50 15.89 -4.00 2.70
C LYS A 50 17.22 -4.22 3.43
N ARG A 51 17.21 -4.76 4.66
CA ARG A 51 18.41 -4.97 5.49
C ARG A 51 19.34 -6.08 4.96
N TYR A 52 18.81 -7.00 4.17
CA TYR A 52 19.56 -8.13 3.61
C TYR A 52 20.32 -7.83 2.33
N ARG A 53 20.13 -6.63 1.75
CA ARG A 53 20.91 -6.21 0.59
C ARG A 53 22.41 -6.09 0.88
N ILE A 54 22.80 -5.96 2.16
CA ILE A 54 24.19 -5.74 2.57
C ILE A 54 24.76 -6.99 3.27
N ILE A 55 24.00 -7.58 4.20
CA ILE A 55 24.45 -8.72 5.01
C ILE A 55 24.73 -9.95 4.15
N LEU A 56 23.86 -10.21 3.17
CA LEU A 56 23.92 -11.42 2.36
C LEU A 56 25.13 -11.42 1.40
N PRO A 57 25.42 -10.32 0.66
CA PRO A 57 26.67 -10.20 -0.09
C PRO A 57 27.92 -10.30 0.78
N VAL A 58 27.92 -9.72 1.98
CA VAL A 58 29.06 -9.81 2.90
C VAL A 58 29.31 -11.26 3.33
N GLN A 59 28.27 -12.01 3.70
CA GLN A 59 28.39 -13.43 4.04
C GLN A 59 28.86 -14.29 2.86
N LEU A 60 28.40 -13.97 1.64
CA LEU A 60 28.84 -14.66 0.43
C LEU A 60 30.31 -14.39 0.11
N LEU A 61 30.76 -13.13 0.26
CA LEU A 61 32.17 -12.75 0.08
C LEU A 61 33.06 -13.41 1.13
N LEU A 62 32.63 -13.48 2.39
CA LEU A 62 33.34 -14.18 3.46
C LEU A 62 33.43 -15.69 3.20
N GLY A 63 32.32 -16.32 2.79
CA GLY A 63 32.30 -17.73 2.44
C GLY A 63 33.19 -18.06 1.23
N PHE A 64 33.19 -17.18 0.22
CA PHE A 64 34.07 -17.30 -0.94
C PHE A 64 35.54 -17.12 -0.55
N TRP A 65 35.86 -16.12 0.29
CA TRP A 65 37.22 -15.88 0.77
C TRP A 65 37.76 -17.06 1.58
N ILE A 66 36.96 -17.63 2.49
CA ILE A 66 37.33 -18.84 3.24
C ILE A 66 37.53 -20.02 2.29
N PHE A 67 36.67 -20.17 1.27
CA PHE A 67 36.83 -21.22 0.27
C PHE A 67 38.12 -21.07 -0.53
N THR A 68 38.46 -19.86 -0.97
CA THR A 68 39.70 -19.61 -1.74
C THR A 68 40.94 -19.87 -0.90
N VAL A 69 40.96 -19.44 0.36
CA VAL A 69 42.08 -19.70 1.28
C VAL A 69 42.28 -21.21 1.49
N ILE A 70 41.20 -21.96 1.73
CA ILE A 70 41.26 -23.42 1.90
C ILE A 70 41.66 -24.13 0.59
N ALA A 71 41.19 -23.66 -0.56
CA ALA A 71 41.50 -24.26 -1.85
C ALA A 71 42.96 -24.03 -2.26
N GLU A 72 43.52 -22.86 -1.95
CA GLU A 72 44.92 -22.50 -2.24
C GLU A 72 45.90 -23.35 -1.41
N GLU A 73 45.55 -23.68 -0.17
CA GLU A 73 46.31 -24.61 0.68
C GLU A 73 46.24 -26.08 0.19
N SER A 74 45.18 -26.44 -0.53
CA SER A 74 44.91 -27.82 -0.98
C SER A 74 45.67 -28.27 -2.24
N ASN A 75 46.50 -27.41 -2.84
CA ASN A 75 47.37 -27.79 -3.97
C ASN A 75 48.47 -28.81 -3.56
N THR A 76 48.47 -29.25 -2.31
CA THR A 76 49.26 -30.34 -1.74
C THR A 76 48.41 -31.61 -1.52
N ASN A 77 47.75 -32.13 -2.57
CA ASN A 77 47.14 -33.48 -2.69
C ASN A 77 46.27 -34.08 -1.56
N SER A 78 45.95 -33.36 -0.50
CA SER A 78 44.94 -33.76 0.47
C SER A 78 44.21 -32.52 0.97
N VAL A 79 42.99 -32.31 0.49
CA VAL A 79 42.04 -31.48 1.23
C VAL A 79 41.87 -32.17 2.59
N SER A 80 42.49 -31.60 3.63
CA SER A 80 42.52 -32.21 4.96
C SER A 80 41.08 -32.44 5.46
N GLY A 81 40.83 -33.58 6.11
CA GLY A 81 39.52 -33.90 6.69
C GLY A 81 39.00 -32.81 7.66
N GLU A 82 39.89 -31.97 8.16
CA GLU A 82 39.61 -30.82 9.01
C GLU A 82 38.77 -29.74 8.29
N GLY A 83 39.00 -29.49 7.00
CA GLY A 83 38.20 -28.55 6.22
C GLY A 83 36.73 -28.99 6.05
N TRP A 84 36.49 -30.30 5.99
CA TRP A 84 35.14 -30.87 5.96
C TRP A 84 34.44 -30.75 7.31
N LEU A 85 35.15 -30.97 8.42
CA LEU A 85 34.60 -30.82 9.77
C LEU A 85 34.20 -29.37 10.05
N LEU A 86 35.02 -28.40 9.63
CA LEU A 86 34.68 -26.98 9.77
C LEU A 86 33.41 -26.60 8.97
N ARG A 87 33.27 -27.13 7.75
CA ARG A 87 32.04 -26.92 6.95
C ARG A 87 30.81 -27.51 7.62
N LEU A 88 30.92 -28.73 8.16
CA LEU A 88 29.82 -29.38 8.89
C LEU A 88 29.44 -28.60 10.15
N ALA A 89 30.43 -28.07 10.89
CA ALA A 89 30.19 -27.24 12.08
C ALA A 89 29.46 -25.94 11.74
N ILE A 90 29.87 -25.24 10.66
CA ILE A 90 29.19 -24.02 10.19
C ILE A 90 27.75 -24.34 9.75
N PHE A 91 27.54 -25.46 9.05
CA PHE A 91 26.21 -25.91 8.64
C PHE A 91 25.32 -26.21 9.85
N ALA A 92 25.82 -26.98 10.83
CA ALA A 92 25.10 -27.32 12.05
C ALA A 92 24.74 -26.07 12.87
N LEU A 93 25.66 -25.09 12.95
CA LEU A 93 25.41 -23.83 13.64
C LEU A 93 24.33 -23.00 12.93
N GLY A 94 24.41 -22.90 11.59
CA GLY A 94 23.40 -22.23 10.78
C GLY A 94 22.01 -22.87 10.94
N PHE A 95 21.95 -24.21 10.94
CA PHE A 95 20.70 -24.94 11.17
C PHE A 95 20.14 -24.74 12.58
N TYR A 96 21.01 -24.73 13.60
CA TYR A 96 20.60 -24.47 14.98
C TYR A 96 19.98 -23.08 15.16
N VAL A 97 20.58 -22.03 14.57
CA VAL A 97 20.03 -20.66 14.63
C VAL A 97 18.64 -20.61 13.99
N VAL A 98 18.45 -21.27 12.85
CA VAL A 98 17.14 -21.36 12.17
C VAL A 98 16.11 -22.04 13.06
N VAL A 99 16.43 -23.20 13.64
CA VAL A 99 15.50 -23.95 14.50
C VAL A 99 15.15 -23.15 15.75
N ARG A 100 16.12 -22.46 16.36
CA ARG A 100 15.91 -21.60 17.52
C ARG A 100 14.95 -20.45 17.20
N ASP A 101 15.19 -19.76 16.09
CA ASP A 101 14.37 -18.61 15.69
C ASP A 101 12.95 -19.06 15.30
N LEU A 102 12.80 -20.21 14.62
CA LEU A 102 11.48 -20.81 14.35
C LEU A 102 10.73 -21.16 15.64
N ARG A 103 11.40 -21.68 16.67
CA ARG A 103 10.77 -21.92 17.99
C ARG A 103 10.34 -20.62 18.66
N TYR A 104 11.20 -19.60 18.63
CA TYR A 104 10.88 -18.28 19.20
C TYR A 104 9.64 -17.66 18.55
N LEU A 105 9.54 -17.76 17.23
CA LEU A 105 8.39 -17.28 16.46
C LEU A 105 7.12 -18.09 16.72
N SER A 106 7.24 -19.41 16.90
CA SER A 106 6.10 -20.25 17.30
C SER A 106 5.57 -19.89 18.69
N GLN A 107 6.41 -19.33 19.55
CA GLN A 107 6.05 -18.92 20.92
C GLN A 107 5.48 -17.49 20.98
N GLN A 108 5.80 -16.61 20.02
CA GLN A 108 5.26 -15.24 19.95
C GLN A 108 3.79 -15.17 19.49
N ASP A 109 3.27 -16.26 18.92
CA ASP A 109 1.90 -16.36 18.44
C ASP A 109 0.96 -16.99 19.48
N SER A 110 1.06 -16.58 20.75
CA SER A 110 0.04 -16.97 21.74
C SER A 110 -1.34 -16.54 21.21
N PRO A 111 -2.33 -17.45 21.13
CA PRO A 111 -3.69 -17.11 20.70
C PRO A 111 -4.27 -15.92 21.49
N ALA A 112 -3.84 -15.75 22.75
CA ALA A 112 -4.21 -14.63 23.59
C ALA A 112 -3.68 -13.28 23.07
N ASP A 113 -2.44 -13.22 22.60
CA ASP A 113 -1.84 -11.98 22.09
C ASP A 113 -2.44 -11.57 20.74
N LYS A 114 -2.74 -12.55 19.87
CA LYS A 114 -3.49 -12.30 18.62
C LYS A 114 -4.88 -11.75 18.90
N GLN A 115 -5.61 -12.35 19.85
CA GLN A 115 -6.94 -11.87 20.24
C GLN A 115 -6.88 -10.46 20.85
N ASN A 116 -5.88 -10.16 21.68
CA ASN A 116 -5.75 -8.86 22.31
C ASN A 116 -5.40 -7.77 21.26
N LYS A 117 -4.50 -8.09 20.32
CA LYS A 117 -4.18 -7.21 19.18
C LYS A 117 -5.40 -6.95 18.30
N LEU A 118 -6.21 -7.97 18.00
CA LEU A 118 -7.48 -7.81 17.28
C LEU A 118 -8.47 -6.92 18.06
N LYS A 119 -8.62 -7.12 19.37
CA LYS A 119 -9.50 -6.29 20.21
C LYS A 119 -9.08 -4.82 20.20
N VAL A 120 -7.77 -4.54 20.33
CA VAL A 120 -7.24 -3.17 20.29
C VAL A 120 -7.47 -2.52 18.91
N LEU A 121 -7.26 -3.27 17.82
CA LEU A 121 -7.54 -2.80 16.46
C LEU A 121 -9.04 -2.48 16.27
N ASN A 122 -9.93 -3.37 16.70
CA ASN A 122 -11.38 -3.16 16.63
C ASN A 122 -11.84 -1.95 17.45
N ILE A 123 -11.29 -1.72 18.64
CA ILE A 123 -11.61 -0.54 19.46
C ILE A 123 -11.14 0.75 18.77
N LYS A 124 -9.92 0.76 18.20
CA LYS A 124 -9.41 1.91 17.45
C LYS A 124 -10.26 2.20 16.22
N GLN A 125 -10.70 1.17 15.51
CA GLN A 125 -11.58 1.29 14.36
C GLN A 125 -12.94 1.87 14.75
N LYS A 126 -13.61 1.31 15.78
CA LYS A 126 -14.89 1.85 16.29
C LYS A 126 -14.81 3.31 16.73
N ARG A 127 -13.71 3.73 17.38
CA ARG A 127 -13.51 5.14 17.77
C ARG A 127 -13.37 6.07 16.57
N ARG A 128 -12.68 5.62 15.51
CA ARG A 128 -12.55 6.38 14.25
C ARG A 128 -13.89 6.47 13.52
N GLU A 129 -14.65 5.38 13.46
CA GLU A 129 -16.00 5.35 12.91
C GLU A 129 -16.94 6.29 13.66
N LYS A 130 -16.89 6.32 15.00
CA LYS A 130 -17.69 7.26 15.80
C LYS A 130 -17.33 8.72 15.51
N LYS A 131 -16.05 9.09 15.60
CA LYS A 131 -15.59 10.47 15.32
C LYS A 131 -15.94 10.91 13.89
N PHE A 132 -15.99 9.97 12.95
CA PHE A 132 -16.39 10.22 11.58
C PHE A 132 -17.92 10.35 11.42
N GLY A 133 -18.70 9.50 12.09
CA GLY A 133 -20.17 9.65 12.13
C GLY A 133 -20.60 11.02 12.66
N ASP A 134 -19.87 11.54 13.65
CA ASP A 134 -20.06 12.89 14.18
C ASP A 134 -19.71 13.99 13.15
N LEU A 135 -18.82 13.72 12.19
CA LEU A 135 -18.50 14.63 11.08
C LEU A 135 -19.51 14.55 9.92
N VAL A 136 -20.07 13.37 9.66
CA VAL A 136 -21.07 13.14 8.59
C VAL A 136 -22.42 13.77 8.94
N ASN A 137 -22.77 13.79 10.22
CA ASN A 137 -24.05 14.32 10.70
C ASN A 137 -23.95 15.77 11.22
N ALA A 138 -22.81 16.43 11.05
CA ALA A 138 -22.71 17.84 11.39
C ALA A 138 -23.56 18.63 10.39
N GLU A 139 -24.56 19.36 10.89
CA GLU A 139 -25.26 20.35 10.07
C GLU A 139 -24.23 21.33 9.52
N PHE A 140 -24.15 21.41 8.19
CA PHE A 140 -23.21 22.28 7.52
C PHE A 140 -23.73 23.70 7.60
N GLU A 141 -22.91 24.59 8.15
CA GLU A 141 -23.11 26.02 7.94
C GLU A 141 -23.04 26.30 6.43
N PRO A 142 -23.93 27.15 5.88
CA PRO A 142 -23.89 27.51 4.47
C PRO A 142 -22.52 28.08 4.09
N PHE A 143 -21.97 27.65 2.96
CA PHE A 143 -20.71 28.18 2.45
C PHE A 143 -20.87 29.66 2.06
N THR A 144 -20.01 30.53 2.61
CA THR A 144 -20.02 31.96 2.26
C THR A 144 -19.00 32.26 1.17
N GLU A 145 -17.87 31.53 1.15
CA GLU A 145 -16.81 31.67 0.16
C GLU A 145 -16.37 30.30 -0.41
N TRP A 146 -15.81 30.30 -1.62
CA TRP A 146 -15.23 29.08 -2.23
C TRP A 146 -14.06 28.51 -1.44
N LYS A 147 -13.40 29.35 -0.63
CA LYS A 147 -12.36 28.91 0.29
C LYS A 147 -12.93 27.96 1.35
N ASP A 148 -14.18 28.15 1.78
CA ASP A 148 -14.84 27.28 2.76
C ASP A 148 -15.17 25.92 2.16
N VAL A 149 -15.57 25.89 0.88
CA VAL A 149 -15.77 24.64 0.12
C VAL A 149 -14.46 23.86 0.01
N ASN A 150 -13.36 24.53 -0.30
CA ASN A 150 -12.03 23.91 -0.34
C ASN A 150 -11.64 23.37 1.04
N ALA A 151 -11.75 24.17 2.09
CA ALA A 151 -11.45 23.75 3.46
C ALA A 151 -12.32 22.56 3.91
N PHE A 152 -13.57 22.52 3.48
CA PHE A 152 -14.47 21.39 3.68
C PHE A 152 -13.93 20.12 3.03
N PHE A 153 -13.54 20.16 1.75
CA PHE A 153 -12.95 18.98 1.09
C PHE A 153 -11.64 18.54 1.75
N VAL A 154 -10.74 19.46 2.10
CA VAL A 154 -9.49 19.14 2.82
C VAL A 154 -9.79 18.39 4.13
N LYS A 155 -10.74 18.92 4.92
CA LYS A 155 -11.17 18.31 6.18
C LYS A 155 -11.72 16.90 5.96
N ILE A 156 -12.50 16.69 4.90
CA ILE A 156 -13.03 15.36 4.56
C ILE A 156 -11.90 14.42 4.17
N LEU A 157 -11.09 14.79 3.19
CA LEU A 157 -10.04 13.93 2.64
C LEU A 157 -9.05 13.49 3.74
N GLY A 158 -8.63 14.43 4.59
CA GLY A 158 -7.77 14.14 5.74
C GLY A 158 -8.41 13.22 6.79
N SER A 159 -9.75 13.19 6.87
CA SER A 159 -10.48 12.27 7.77
C SER A 159 -10.67 10.87 7.18
N VAL A 160 -10.70 10.75 5.84
CA VAL A 160 -10.89 9.48 5.15
C VAL A 160 -9.59 8.69 5.05
N LYS A 161 -8.44 9.35 4.86
CA LYS A 161 -7.07 8.81 4.73
C LYS A 161 -6.93 7.29 4.47
N ASP A 162 -6.46 6.95 3.27
CA ASP A 162 -6.21 5.58 2.78
C ASP A 162 -7.47 4.71 2.63
N ARG A 163 -8.66 5.33 2.61
CA ARG A 163 -9.95 4.64 2.45
C ARG A 163 -10.71 5.15 1.23
N LYS A 164 -11.65 4.33 0.77
CA LYS A 164 -12.61 4.72 -0.26
C LYS A 164 -13.61 5.72 0.31
N PHE A 165 -13.92 6.77 -0.45
CA PHE A 165 -14.97 7.73 -0.09
C PHE A 165 -15.97 7.93 -1.21
N LEU A 166 -17.16 8.39 -0.82
CA LEU A 166 -18.19 8.95 -1.68
C LEU A 166 -18.72 10.21 -0.98
N ILE A 167 -18.61 11.36 -1.63
CA ILE A 167 -19.13 12.64 -1.18
C ILE A 167 -20.30 12.98 -2.09
N ASP A 168 -21.51 12.94 -1.56
CA ASP A 168 -22.73 13.31 -2.27
C ASP A 168 -23.04 14.79 -1.98
N LEU A 169 -23.32 15.58 -3.01
CA LEU A 169 -23.64 17.00 -2.91
C LEU A 169 -25.03 17.26 -3.43
N GLU A 170 -25.84 17.96 -2.62
CA GLU A 170 -27.15 18.42 -3.04
C GLU A 170 -27.08 19.88 -3.43
N THR A 171 -27.55 20.16 -4.65
CA THR A 171 -27.75 21.53 -5.13
C THR A 171 -29.18 21.69 -5.63
N ASP A 172 -29.69 22.90 -5.67
CA ASP A 172 -31.00 23.22 -6.26
C ASP A 172 -30.98 23.07 -7.80
N LYS A 173 -29.86 23.39 -8.47
CA LYS A 173 -29.72 23.40 -9.93
C LYS A 173 -29.41 22.04 -10.55
N ILE A 174 -28.51 21.27 -9.95
CA ILE A 174 -28.05 19.97 -10.48
C ILE A 174 -28.15 18.91 -9.40
N LYS A 175 -28.96 17.88 -9.65
CA LYS A 175 -29.12 16.71 -8.80
C LYS A 175 -28.13 15.62 -9.19
N GLY A 176 -27.76 14.77 -8.23
CA GLY A 176 -26.92 13.59 -8.48
C GLY A 176 -25.43 13.89 -8.59
N ILE A 177 -24.97 15.06 -8.13
CA ILE A 177 -23.54 15.36 -8.03
C ILE A 177 -22.93 14.50 -6.91
N PHE A 178 -21.87 13.78 -7.25
CA PHE A 178 -21.03 13.10 -6.27
C PHE A 178 -19.57 13.11 -6.72
N PHE A 179 -18.70 12.96 -5.73
CA PHE A 179 -17.29 12.64 -5.91
C PHE A 179 -16.99 11.33 -5.20
N GLN A 180 -16.22 10.45 -5.83
CA GLN A 180 -15.70 9.27 -5.14
C GLN A 180 -14.22 9.12 -5.41
N GLY A 181 -13.54 8.39 -4.55
CA GLY A 181 -12.12 8.14 -4.74
C GLY A 181 -11.57 7.11 -3.78
N TYR A 182 -10.36 6.66 -4.06
CA TYR A 182 -9.64 5.69 -3.25
C TYR A 182 -8.13 5.85 -3.39
N SER A 183 -7.41 5.41 -2.36
CA SER A 183 -5.94 5.31 -2.39
C SER A 183 -5.50 3.96 -2.94
N GLU A 184 -4.50 4.01 -3.80
CA GLU A 184 -3.82 2.85 -4.37
C GLU A 184 -2.72 2.32 -3.43
N PRO A 185 -2.17 1.11 -3.67
CA PRO A 185 -1.15 0.51 -2.79
C PRO A 185 0.15 1.30 -2.67
N ASP A 186 0.44 2.18 -3.64
CA ASP A 186 1.59 3.07 -3.67
C ASP A 186 1.28 4.48 -3.14
N SER A 187 0.09 4.69 -2.58
CA SER A 187 -0.44 5.97 -2.10
C SER A 187 -0.85 6.96 -3.19
N ALA A 188 -0.77 6.61 -4.46
CA ALA A 188 -1.45 7.35 -5.52
C ALA A 188 -2.97 7.32 -5.27
N LYS A 189 -3.72 8.26 -5.88
CA LYS A 189 -5.17 8.33 -5.70
C LYS A 189 -5.86 8.37 -7.04
N THR A 190 -6.94 7.61 -7.14
CA THR A 190 -7.90 7.72 -8.23
C THR A 190 -9.15 8.40 -7.69
N ILE A 191 -9.61 9.45 -8.37
CA ILE A 191 -10.85 10.14 -8.05
C ILE A 191 -11.79 10.11 -9.26
N GLU A 192 -13.09 10.17 -8.99
CA GLU A 192 -14.15 10.21 -9.98
C GLU A 192 -15.19 11.28 -9.64
N ALA A 193 -15.78 11.86 -10.67
CA ALA A 193 -16.87 12.83 -10.57
C ALA A 193 -18.07 12.40 -11.43
N ALA A 194 -19.28 12.64 -10.93
CA ALA A 194 -20.52 12.28 -11.61
C ALA A 194 -20.63 12.88 -13.02
N ALA A 195 -21.03 12.08 -14.00
CA ALA A 195 -21.29 12.55 -15.38
C ALA A 195 -22.78 12.44 -15.75
N ASP A 196 -23.10 12.64 -17.04
CA ASP A 196 -24.46 12.70 -17.61
C ASP A 196 -25.40 11.55 -17.23
N LEU A 197 -24.89 10.39 -16.84
CA LEU A 197 -25.70 9.25 -16.40
C LEU A 197 -26.23 9.40 -14.97
N SER A 198 -25.57 10.24 -14.17
CA SER A 198 -25.85 10.45 -12.75
C SER A 198 -26.45 11.82 -12.46
N VAL A 199 -26.09 12.84 -13.25
CA VAL A 199 -26.49 14.23 -13.02
C VAL A 199 -27.74 14.62 -13.80
N VAL A 200 -28.61 15.42 -13.16
CA VAL A 200 -29.83 15.97 -13.79
C VAL A 200 -29.96 17.46 -13.45
N PRO A 201 -30.04 18.37 -14.45
CA PRO A 201 -29.96 18.09 -15.89
C PRO A 201 -28.58 17.55 -16.31
N LYS A 202 -28.51 16.99 -17.52
CA LYS A 202 -27.23 16.57 -18.13
C LYS A 202 -26.30 17.76 -18.29
N LEU A 203 -25.00 17.51 -18.31
CA LEU A 203 -24.01 18.56 -18.48
C LEU A 203 -24.03 19.10 -19.91
N THR A 204 -23.89 20.43 -20.03
CA THR A 204 -23.70 21.08 -21.32
C THR A 204 -22.32 20.76 -21.90
N ASP A 205 -22.14 20.99 -23.19
CA ASP A 205 -20.82 20.77 -23.83
C ASP A 205 -19.75 21.71 -23.27
N GLU A 206 -20.13 22.92 -22.88
CA GLU A 206 -19.25 23.88 -22.19
C GLU A 206 -18.81 23.34 -20.82
N GLN A 207 -19.73 22.79 -20.03
CA GLN A 207 -19.41 22.17 -18.74
C GLN A 207 -18.45 20.98 -18.93
N LYS A 208 -18.69 20.11 -19.91
CA LYS A 208 -17.79 18.98 -20.23
C LYS A 208 -16.40 19.43 -20.67
N LEU A 209 -16.32 20.51 -21.45
CA LEU A 209 -15.06 21.13 -21.82
C LEU A 209 -14.34 21.65 -20.57
N ASN A 210 -15.04 22.33 -19.66
CA ASN A 210 -14.46 22.82 -18.41
C ASN A 210 -13.96 21.67 -17.51
N MET A 211 -14.70 20.55 -17.43
CA MET A 211 -14.22 19.34 -16.75
C MET A 211 -12.88 18.87 -17.32
N THR A 212 -12.76 18.84 -18.66
CA THR A 212 -11.51 18.45 -19.34
C THR A 212 -10.38 19.43 -19.04
N LEU A 213 -10.65 20.74 -19.03
CA LEU A 213 -9.66 21.79 -18.72
C LEU A 213 -9.18 21.75 -17.25
N ILE A 214 -9.99 21.22 -16.33
CA ILE A 214 -9.59 20.97 -14.95
C ILE A 214 -8.65 19.75 -14.87
N GLY A 215 -8.69 18.86 -15.87
CA GLY A 215 -7.86 17.66 -15.98
C GLY A 215 -8.64 16.35 -15.91
N TRP A 216 -9.98 16.38 -15.90
CA TRP A 216 -10.78 15.17 -15.89
C TRP A 216 -10.76 14.46 -17.24
N GLU A 217 -10.61 13.14 -17.23
CA GLU A 217 -10.84 12.31 -18.41
C GLU A 217 -12.35 12.15 -18.66
N LEU A 218 -12.74 12.25 -19.93
CA LEU A 218 -14.13 12.12 -20.35
C LEU A 218 -14.65 10.68 -20.13
N PRO A 219 -15.96 10.53 -19.82
CA PRO A 219 -16.59 9.21 -19.75
C PRO A 219 -16.41 8.41 -21.04
N SER A 220 -16.20 7.10 -20.92
CA SER A 220 -15.97 6.18 -22.03
C SER A 220 -16.70 4.84 -21.84
N GLN A 221 -16.60 3.93 -22.81
CA GLN A 221 -17.23 2.62 -22.70
C GLN A 221 -16.64 1.83 -21.52
N GLY A 222 -17.45 1.65 -20.48
CA GLY A 222 -17.06 0.96 -19.24
C GLY A 222 -16.71 1.88 -18.07
N LEU A 223 -16.53 3.18 -18.32
CA LEU A 223 -16.28 4.21 -17.31
C LEU A 223 -17.31 5.33 -17.46
N PRO A 224 -18.46 5.24 -16.77
CA PRO A 224 -19.59 6.15 -16.95
C PRO A 224 -19.39 7.54 -16.34
N ASN A 225 -18.35 7.72 -15.53
CA ASN A 225 -18.03 8.95 -14.81
C ASN A 225 -16.77 9.61 -15.37
N PHE A 226 -16.56 10.87 -15.01
CA PHE A 226 -15.24 11.48 -15.17
C PHE A 226 -14.27 10.83 -14.20
N ILE A 227 -13.03 10.60 -14.64
CA ILE A 227 -11.98 9.97 -13.82
C ILE A 227 -10.69 10.79 -13.91
N MET A 228 -9.91 10.76 -12.84
CA MET A 228 -8.60 11.37 -12.77
C MET A 228 -7.68 10.44 -11.97
N PHE A 229 -6.53 10.10 -12.56
CA PHE A 229 -5.48 9.32 -11.94
C PHE A 229 -4.40 10.29 -11.48
N LEU A 230 -4.20 10.37 -10.16
CA LEU A 230 -3.27 11.32 -9.55
C LEU A 230 -2.02 10.58 -9.13
N ASP A 231 -0.85 11.12 -9.50
CA ASP A 231 0.41 10.58 -8.99
C ASP A 231 0.61 10.92 -7.50
N LEU A 232 1.77 10.54 -6.95
CA LEU A 232 2.10 10.78 -5.54
C LEU A 232 2.15 12.27 -5.17
N GLU A 233 2.57 13.14 -6.09
CA GLU A 233 2.72 14.58 -5.86
C GLU A 233 1.36 15.28 -5.95
N GLU A 234 0.48 14.79 -6.82
CA GLU A 234 -0.88 15.30 -7.04
C GLU A 234 -1.91 14.73 -6.04
N SER A 235 -1.56 13.65 -5.33
CA SER A 235 -2.43 12.97 -4.37
C SER A 235 -2.56 13.68 -3.01
N ASP A 236 -1.98 14.88 -2.85
CA ASP A 236 -2.14 15.68 -1.64
C ASP A 236 -3.60 16.12 -1.43
N ASP A 237 -4.03 16.16 -0.15
CA ASP A 237 -5.43 16.48 0.18
C ASP A 237 -5.81 17.91 -0.24
N GLU A 238 -4.87 18.86 -0.23
CA GLU A 238 -5.09 20.24 -0.68
C GLU A 238 -5.24 20.30 -2.20
N ALA A 239 -4.39 19.59 -2.94
CA ALA A 239 -4.44 19.51 -4.40
C ALA A 239 -5.77 18.92 -4.88
N ILE A 240 -6.19 17.81 -4.27
CA ILE A 240 -7.48 17.18 -4.57
C ILE A 240 -8.64 18.10 -4.20
N ALA A 241 -8.60 18.72 -3.02
CA ALA A 241 -9.66 19.66 -2.61
C ALA A 241 -9.83 20.82 -3.61
N GLN A 242 -8.73 21.33 -4.18
CA GLN A 242 -8.77 22.35 -5.22
C GLN A 242 -9.41 21.83 -6.51
N VAL A 243 -9.06 20.61 -6.93
CA VAL A 243 -9.71 19.95 -8.09
C VAL A 243 -11.20 19.82 -7.85
N LEU A 244 -11.63 19.29 -6.70
CA LEU A 244 -13.06 19.10 -6.38
C LEU A 244 -13.82 20.44 -6.31
N SER A 245 -13.20 21.48 -5.72
CA SER A 245 -13.80 22.81 -5.61
C SER A 245 -13.95 23.47 -6.98
N ARG A 246 -12.92 23.41 -7.83
CA ARG A 246 -12.99 23.89 -9.23
C ARG A 246 -13.99 23.10 -10.05
N THR A 247 -14.12 21.80 -9.77
CA THR A 247 -15.10 20.95 -10.44
C THR A 247 -16.52 21.39 -10.14
N LEU A 248 -16.84 21.74 -8.89
CA LEU A 248 -18.14 22.33 -8.57
C LEU A 248 -18.36 23.69 -9.25
N LYS A 249 -17.38 24.58 -9.11
CA LYS A 249 -17.50 25.96 -9.56
C LYS A 249 -17.53 26.08 -11.08
N ASP A 250 -16.48 25.58 -11.73
CA ASP A 250 -16.19 25.82 -13.15
C ASP A 250 -16.68 24.64 -14.02
N GLY A 251 -16.57 23.41 -13.51
CA GLY A 251 -17.02 22.21 -14.20
C GLY A 251 -18.54 22.07 -14.25
N TYR A 252 -19.18 22.05 -13.08
CA TYR A 252 -20.63 21.95 -12.95
C TYR A 252 -21.34 23.32 -13.00
N GLY A 253 -20.64 24.45 -12.90
CA GLY A 253 -21.27 25.78 -12.93
C GLY A 253 -22.15 26.06 -11.70
N ILE A 254 -21.81 25.47 -10.55
CA ILE A 254 -22.56 25.62 -9.29
C ILE A 254 -22.23 26.98 -8.67
N GLU A 255 -23.26 27.68 -8.18
CA GLU A 255 -23.09 28.90 -7.38
C GLU A 255 -23.03 28.54 -5.89
N LEU A 256 -22.29 29.27 -5.06
CA LEU A 256 -22.17 28.91 -3.62
C LEU A 256 -23.52 28.77 -2.91
N LYS A 257 -24.42 29.75 -3.11
CA LYS A 257 -25.77 29.76 -2.53
C LYS A 257 -26.68 28.59 -2.97
N SER A 258 -26.27 27.87 -4.01
CA SER A 258 -27.04 26.79 -4.64
C SER A 258 -26.77 25.43 -3.97
N ILE A 259 -25.70 25.34 -3.17
CA ILE A 259 -25.35 24.15 -2.39
C ILE A 259 -26.21 24.11 -1.12
N SER A 260 -27.13 23.15 -1.04
CA SER A 260 -28.06 23.02 0.10
C SER A 260 -27.52 22.10 1.20
N SER A 261 -26.77 21.06 0.83
CA SER A 261 -26.15 20.13 1.78
C SER A 261 -25.05 19.32 1.12
N ALA A 262 -24.13 18.81 1.95
CA ALA A 262 -23.14 17.82 1.55
C ALA A 262 -23.21 16.64 2.52
N SER A 263 -23.06 15.42 2.02
CA SER A 263 -22.99 14.22 2.87
C SER A 263 -21.85 13.31 2.43
N ILE A 264 -21.30 12.54 3.36
CA ILE A 264 -20.16 11.67 3.08
C ILE A 264 -20.49 10.25 3.50
N LYS A 265 -20.26 9.31 2.59
CA LYS A 265 -20.40 7.88 2.81
C LYS A 265 -19.04 7.22 2.63
N LEU A 266 -18.64 6.40 3.59
CA LEU A 266 -17.47 5.52 3.43
C LEU A 266 -17.92 4.25 2.71
N LYS A 267 -17.19 3.86 1.66
CA LYS A 267 -17.37 2.54 1.04
C LYS A 267 -16.43 1.56 1.74
N GLY A 268 -17.02 0.52 2.34
CA GLY A 268 -16.30 -0.58 3.01
C GLY A 268 -15.59 -1.52 2.03
#